data_AF-A0A354Q579-F1
#
_entry.id   AF-A0A354Q579-F1
#
_cell.length_a   1.000
_cell.length_b   1.000
_cell.length_c   1.000
_cell.angle_alpha   90.00
_cell.angle_beta   90.00
_cell.angle_gamma   90.00
#
_symmetry.space_group_name_H-M   'P 1'
#
loop_
_entity.id
_entity.type
_entity.pdbx_description
1 polymer ?
#
loop_
_entity_poly.entity_id
_entity_poly.type
_entity_poly.pdbx_seq_one_letter_code
_entity_poly.pdbx_strand_id
1 'polypeptide(L)'
;MRVTEVTKRDHVVDNIQRSSGKLQDIQIQMASGRRLNKTSDDPIGAARSQDIVTTLSSQKQQLQNIEDNIAWLQRSELEIGHINEILGQMRTLAISQAGSDSNEETRQMVAREFAVARKTLFDTGNAREGKLYLFSGIKSLSPALKKNGIFQPAKVEK
;
A
#
# COMPACT_ATOMS: atom_id res chain seq x y z
N MET A 1 -29.75 -68.15 11.72
CA MET A 1 -29.66 -67.48 10.40
C MET A 1 -28.76 -68.30 9.49
N ARG A 2 -29.13 -68.49 8.22
CA ARG A 2 -28.38 -69.30 7.26
C ARG A 2 -27.51 -68.39 6.39
N VAL A 3 -26.20 -68.44 6.57
CA VAL A 3 -25.26 -67.71 5.70
C VAL A 3 -25.12 -68.51 4.40
N THR A 4 -25.65 -67.97 3.31
CA THR A 4 -25.56 -68.63 2.00
C THR A 4 -24.24 -68.28 1.31
N GLU A 5 -23.78 -69.14 0.40
CA GLU A 5 -22.55 -68.91 -0.39
C GLU A 5 -22.63 -67.62 -1.21
N VAL A 6 -23.84 -67.24 -1.63
CA VAL A 6 -24.13 -65.95 -2.29
C VAL A 6 -23.82 -64.79 -1.35
N THR A 7 -24.34 -64.84 -0.11
CA THR A 7 -24.06 -63.82 0.91
C THR A 7 -22.56 -63.68 1.22
N LYS A 8 -21.79 -64.79 1.21
CA LYS A 8 -20.33 -64.73 1.39
C LYS A 8 -19.63 -64.04 0.22
N ARG A 9 -20.03 -64.32 -1.01
CA ARG A 9 -19.47 -63.67 -2.21
C ARG A 9 -19.78 -62.18 -2.23
N ASP A 10 -21.00 -61.78 -1.89
CA ASP A 10 -21.40 -60.37 -1.81
C ASP A 10 -20.56 -59.63 -0.76
N HIS A 11 -20.35 -60.23 0.41
CA HIS A 11 -19.47 -59.64 1.43
C HIS A 11 -18.02 -59.50 0.98
N VAL A 12 -17.50 -60.43 0.18
CA VAL A 12 -16.15 -60.32 -0.39
C VAL A 12 -16.08 -59.19 -1.41
N VAL A 13 -17.07 -59.08 -2.30
CA VAL A 13 -17.15 -58.01 -3.30
C VAL A 13 -17.29 -56.64 -2.62
N ASP A 14 -18.15 -56.51 -1.61
CA ASP A 14 -18.31 -55.28 -0.82
C ASP A 14 -17.00 -54.86 -0.14
N ASN A 15 -16.26 -55.82 0.42
CA ASN A 15 -14.98 -55.55 1.07
C ASN A 15 -13.91 -55.11 0.06
N ILE A 16 -13.88 -55.71 -1.13
CA ILE A 16 -12.99 -55.29 -2.22
C ILE A 16 -13.34 -53.86 -2.67
N GLN A 17 -14.62 -53.58 -2.90
CA GLN A 17 -15.09 -52.26 -3.32
C GLN A 17 -14.71 -51.18 -2.28
N ARG A 18 -14.87 -51.47 -0.99
CA ARG A 18 -14.45 -50.58 0.11
C ARG A 18 -12.93 -50.39 0.16
N SER A 19 -12.15 -51.44 -0.11
CA SER A 19 -10.70 -51.37 -0.14
C SER A 19 -10.19 -50.53 -1.31
N SER A 20 -10.75 -50.74 -2.51
CA SER A 20 -10.44 -49.94 -3.70
C SER A 20 -10.78 -48.45 -3.50
N GLY A 21 -11.92 -48.14 -2.87
CA GLY A 21 -12.28 -46.76 -2.53
C GLY A 21 -11.27 -46.08 -1.60
N LYS A 22 -10.88 -46.76 -0.51
CA LYS A 22 -9.86 -46.26 0.42
C LYS A 22 -8.50 -46.04 -0.26
N LEU A 23 -8.10 -46.95 -1.15
CA LEU A 23 -6.86 -46.82 -1.91
C LEU A 23 -6.90 -45.56 -2.78
N GLN A 24 -8.02 -45.30 -3.45
CA GLN A 24 -8.21 -44.13 -4.28
C GLN A 24 -8.13 -42.83 -3.47
N ASP A 25 -8.77 -42.79 -2.29
CA ASP A 25 -8.71 -41.63 -1.40
C ASP A 25 -7.27 -41.34 -0.93
N ILE A 26 -6.52 -42.39 -0.55
CA ILE A 26 -5.11 -42.26 -0.18
C ILE A 26 -4.26 -41.78 -1.36
N GLN A 27 -4.50 -42.29 -2.57
CA GLN A 27 -3.81 -41.81 -3.78
C GLN A 27 -4.09 -40.33 -4.03
N ILE A 28 -5.32 -39.86 -3.83
CA ILE A 28 -5.68 -38.44 -3.97
C ILE A 28 -4.98 -37.60 -2.89
N GLN A 29 -4.93 -38.07 -1.64
CA GLN A 29 -4.22 -37.39 -0.56
C GLN A 29 -2.71 -37.31 -0.82
N MET A 30 -2.10 -38.39 -1.35
CA MET A 30 -0.69 -38.39 -1.75
C MET A 30 -0.42 -37.44 -2.92
N ALA A 31 -1.28 -37.44 -3.95
CA ALA A 31 -1.13 -36.58 -5.11
C ALA A 31 -1.31 -35.09 -4.78
N SER A 32 -2.26 -34.76 -3.90
CA SER A 32 -2.53 -33.39 -3.46
C SER A 32 -1.61 -32.91 -2.34
N GLY A 33 -0.99 -33.82 -1.59
CA GLY A 33 -0.27 -33.53 -0.34
C GLY A 33 -1.18 -33.00 0.78
N ARG A 34 -2.51 -33.05 0.61
CA ARG A 34 -3.48 -32.50 1.56
C ARG A 34 -4.30 -33.62 2.17
N ARG A 35 -4.42 -33.59 3.50
CA ARG A 35 -5.31 -34.50 4.25
C ARG A 35 -6.79 -34.24 3.96
N LEU A 36 -7.16 -32.96 3.81
CA LEU A 36 -8.52 -32.50 3.51
C LEU A 36 -8.58 -32.06 2.05
N ASN A 37 -9.24 -32.84 1.20
CA ASN A 37 -9.46 -32.50 -0.20
C ASN A 37 -10.90 -32.09 -0.49
N LYS A 38 -11.86 -32.68 0.23
CA LYS A 38 -13.28 -32.30 0.14
C LYS A 38 -13.77 -31.85 1.50
N THR A 39 -14.65 -30.87 1.51
CA THR A 39 -15.34 -30.41 2.73
C THR A 39 -16.23 -31.51 3.34
N SER A 40 -16.63 -32.52 2.54
CA SER A 40 -17.35 -33.70 3.00
C SER A 40 -16.54 -34.61 3.92
N ASP A 41 -15.20 -34.58 3.84
CA ASP A 41 -14.35 -35.53 4.56
C ASP A 41 -14.22 -35.17 6.05
N ASP A 42 -14.18 -33.87 6.35
CA ASP A 42 -14.26 -33.31 7.71
C ASP A 42 -14.66 -31.82 7.60
N PRO A 43 -15.95 -31.48 7.74
CA PRO A 43 -16.44 -30.11 7.56
C PRO A 43 -15.89 -29.15 8.62
N ILE A 44 -15.61 -29.63 9.84
CA ILE A 44 -15.08 -28.82 10.94
C ILE A 44 -13.60 -28.51 10.71
N GLY A 45 -12.82 -29.51 10.29
CA GLY A 45 -11.42 -29.35 9.88
C GLY A 45 -11.28 -28.44 8.67
N ALA A 46 -12.15 -28.61 7.67
CA ALA A 46 -12.20 -27.75 6.48
C ALA A 46 -12.48 -26.29 6.85
N ALA A 47 -13.49 -26.02 7.69
CA ALA A 47 -13.82 -24.66 8.15
C ALA A 47 -12.65 -24.00 8.89
N ARG A 48 -12.01 -24.71 9.83
CA ARG A 48 -10.81 -24.21 10.52
C ARG A 48 -9.63 -23.95 9.59
N SER A 49 -9.41 -24.83 8.62
CA SER A 49 -8.33 -24.63 7.64
C SER A 49 -8.58 -23.40 6.76
N GLN A 50 -9.84 -23.16 6.38
CA GLN A 50 -10.23 -21.98 5.60
C GLN A 50 -10.10 -20.70 6.41
N ASP A 51 -10.42 -20.72 7.70
CA ASP A 51 -10.23 -19.60 8.61
C ASP A 51 -8.75 -19.20 8.75
N ILE A 52 -7.87 -20.19 8.89
CA ILE A 52 -6.40 -19.97 8.90
C ILE A 52 -5.93 -19.37 7.58
N VAL A 53 -6.38 -19.90 6.43
CA VAL A 53 -6.02 -19.36 5.11
C VAL A 53 -6.49 -17.92 4.95
N THR A 54 -7.71 -17.62 5.41
CA THR A 54 -8.28 -16.27 5.36
C THR A 54 -7.50 -15.31 6.26
N THR A 55 -7.18 -15.74 7.48
CA THR A 55 -6.35 -14.98 8.41
C THR A 55 -4.96 -14.69 7.84
N LEU A 56 -4.30 -15.71 7.25
CA LEU A 56 -3.00 -15.55 6.60
C LEU A 56 -3.08 -14.58 5.42
N SER A 57 -4.13 -14.66 4.60
CA SER A 57 -4.35 -13.74 3.49
C SER A 57 -4.54 -12.30 3.99
N SER A 58 -5.31 -12.11 5.06
CA SER A 58 -5.52 -10.81 5.68
C SER A 58 -4.20 -10.24 6.24
N GLN A 59 -3.41 -11.07 6.92
CA GLN A 59 -2.10 -10.67 7.44
C GLN A 59 -1.14 -10.29 6.32
N LYS A 60 -1.11 -11.06 5.22
CA LYS A 60 -0.31 -10.73 4.03
C LYS A 60 -0.71 -9.38 3.44
N GLN A 61 -2.00 -9.11 3.30
CA GLN A 61 -2.48 -7.80 2.84
C GLN A 61 -2.09 -6.68 3.81
N GLN A 62 -2.13 -6.95 5.12
CA GLN A 62 -1.73 -5.97 6.12
C GLN A 62 -0.23 -5.64 6.03
N LEU A 63 0.63 -6.63 5.78
CA LEU A 63 2.05 -6.39 5.52
C LEU A 63 2.25 -5.53 4.27
N GLN A 64 1.55 -5.82 3.18
CA GLN A 64 1.58 -5.01 1.96
C GLN A 64 1.17 -3.55 2.26
N ASN A 65 0.09 -3.36 3.02
CA ASN A 65 -0.37 -2.03 3.42
C ASN A 65 0.66 -1.29 4.29
N ILE A 66 1.39 -2.00 5.15
CA ILE A 66 2.47 -1.42 5.96
C ILE A 66 3.62 -0.96 5.07
N GLU A 67 4.03 -1.77 4.10
CA GLU A 67 5.07 -1.39 3.12
C GLU A 67 4.66 -0.15 2.32
N ASP A 68 3.42 -0.09 1.84
CA ASP A 68 2.89 1.08 1.13
C ASP A 68 2.88 2.33 2.02
N ASN A 69 2.53 2.18 3.31
CA ASN A 69 2.56 3.28 4.28
C ASN A 69 3.99 3.76 4.56
N ILE A 70 4.97 2.85 4.64
CA ILE A 70 6.38 3.22 4.80
C ILE A 70 6.86 4.01 3.60
N ALA A 71 6.56 3.55 2.38
CA ALA A 71 6.92 4.27 1.16
C ALA A 71 6.28 5.68 1.13
N TRP A 72 5.01 5.78 1.54
CA TRP A 72 4.32 7.06 1.67
C TRP A 72 5.01 8.01 2.65
N LEU A 73 5.41 7.51 3.82
CA LEU A 73 6.10 8.30 4.85
C LEU A 73 7.49 8.74 4.38
N GLN A 74 8.26 7.84 3.78
CA GLN A 74 9.58 8.15 3.22
C GLN A 74 9.49 9.24 2.16
N ARG A 75 8.49 9.15 1.27
CA ARG A 75 8.27 10.20 0.27
C ARG A 75 7.85 11.52 0.93
N SER A 76 6.97 11.46 1.93
CA SER A 76 6.56 12.67 2.67
C SER A 76 7.73 13.35 3.36
N GLU A 77 8.62 12.59 3.98
CA GLU A 77 9.83 13.09 4.63
C GLU A 77 10.79 13.73 3.62
N LEU A 78 11.00 13.11 2.47
CA LEU A 78 11.82 13.67 1.39
C LEU A 78 11.31 15.04 0.94
N GLU A 79 10.01 15.15 0.66
CA GLU A 79 9.42 16.41 0.19
C GLU A 79 9.40 17.48 1.30
N ILE A 80 9.21 17.10 2.57
CA ILE A 80 9.36 18.03 3.71
C ILE A 80 10.82 18.49 3.86
N GLY A 81 11.80 17.61 3.62
CA GLY A 81 13.21 17.95 3.58
C GLY A 81 13.50 19.02 2.52
N HIS A 82 13.00 18.82 1.30
CA HIS A 82 13.11 19.81 0.22
C HIS A 82 12.46 21.16 0.60
N ILE A 83 11.30 21.14 1.25
CA ILE A 83 10.64 22.37 1.74
C ILE A 83 11.55 23.09 2.73
N ASN A 84 12.15 22.37 3.68
CA ASN A 84 13.02 22.97 4.70
C ASN A 84 14.26 23.60 4.07
N GLU A 85 14.89 22.93 3.10
CA GLU A 85 16.05 23.47 2.36
C GLU A 85 15.69 24.76 1.60
N ILE A 86 14.57 24.77 0.87
CA ILE A 86 14.10 25.95 0.14
C ILE A 86 13.84 27.11 1.11
N LEU A 87 13.16 26.86 2.23
CA LEU A 87 12.89 27.89 3.24
C LEU A 87 14.19 28.41 3.90
N GLY A 88 15.17 27.54 4.13
CA GLY A 88 16.49 27.91 4.64
C GLY A 88 17.27 28.82 3.68
N GLN A 89 17.23 28.50 2.37
CA GLN A 89 17.82 29.35 1.32
C GLN A 89 17.12 30.70 1.24
N MET A 90 15.79 30.73 1.24
CA MET A 90 15.00 31.96 1.22
C MET A 90 15.30 32.84 2.45
N ARG A 91 15.43 32.25 3.64
CA ARG A 91 15.81 32.96 4.85
C ARG A 91 17.19 33.60 4.74
N THR A 92 18.16 32.86 4.21
CA THR A 92 19.54 33.35 4.03
C THR A 92 19.58 34.53 3.05
N LEU A 93 18.87 34.43 1.94
CA LEU A 93 18.72 35.50 0.95
C LEU A 93 17.97 36.72 1.52
N ALA A 94 16.96 36.52 2.37
CA ALA A 94 16.26 37.62 3.03
C ALA A 94 17.19 38.39 3.98
N ILE A 95 18.01 37.68 4.76
CA ILE A 95 18.98 38.28 5.68
C ILE A 95 20.06 39.03 4.91
N SER A 96 20.53 38.50 3.78
CA SER A 96 21.57 39.16 2.97
C SER A 96 21.12 40.51 2.40
N GLN A 97 19.83 40.66 2.09
CA GLN A 97 19.25 41.93 1.63
C GLN A 97 18.79 42.86 2.75
N ALA A 98 18.83 42.43 4.02
CA ALA A 98 18.44 43.26 5.16
C ALA A 98 19.55 44.24 5.62
N GLY A 99 20.78 44.08 5.10
CA GLY A 99 21.91 44.98 5.38
C GLY A 99 21.83 46.33 4.64
N SER A 100 22.55 47.33 5.14
CA SER A 100 22.60 48.69 4.57
C SER A 100 23.21 48.77 3.18
N ASP A 101 23.99 47.76 2.79
CA ASP A 101 24.74 47.72 1.52
C ASP A 101 23.91 47.12 0.37
N SER A 102 22.63 46.81 0.61
CA SER A 102 21.72 46.28 -0.42
C SER A 102 21.18 47.40 -1.31
N ASN A 103 21.29 47.22 -2.63
CA ASN A 103 20.81 48.16 -3.62
C ASN A 103 19.46 47.70 -4.20
N GLU A 104 18.76 48.59 -4.90
CA GLU A 104 17.47 48.25 -5.50
C GLU A 104 17.59 47.13 -6.55
N GLU A 105 18.68 47.12 -7.32
CA GLU A 105 18.97 46.07 -8.31
C GLU A 105 19.17 44.70 -7.65
N THR A 106 19.92 44.63 -6.54
CA THR A 106 20.14 43.36 -5.81
C THR A 106 18.85 42.85 -5.18
N ARG A 107 18.00 43.75 -4.67
CA ARG A 107 16.67 43.39 -4.17
C ARG A 107 15.76 42.86 -5.27
N GLN A 108 15.80 43.42 -6.48
CA GLN A 108 15.04 42.91 -7.62
C GLN A 108 15.53 41.53 -8.09
N MET A 109 16.84 41.26 -8.06
CA MET A 109 17.40 39.95 -8.35
C MET A 109 16.92 38.89 -7.35
N VAL A 110 17.00 39.19 -6.04
CA VAL A 110 16.53 38.27 -4.98
C VAL A 110 15.02 38.06 -5.04
N ALA A 111 14.24 39.09 -5.41
CA ALA A 111 12.80 38.94 -5.63
C ALA A 111 12.47 37.94 -6.76
N ARG A 112 13.28 37.89 -7.83
CA ARG A 112 13.15 36.88 -8.88
C ARG A 112 13.44 35.47 -8.36
N GLU A 113 14.48 35.31 -7.54
CA GLU A 113 14.78 34.02 -6.90
C GLU A 113 13.65 33.58 -5.96
N PHE A 114 13.04 34.48 -5.21
CA PHE A 114 11.88 34.17 -4.37
C PHE A 114 10.66 33.73 -5.19
N ALA A 115 10.44 34.33 -6.35
CA ALA A 115 9.36 33.91 -7.25
C ALA A 115 9.58 32.47 -7.76
N VAL A 116 10.84 32.11 -8.06
CA VAL A 116 11.22 30.75 -8.46
C VAL A 116 11.08 29.79 -7.28
N ALA A 117 11.66 30.10 -6.12
CA ALA A 117 11.59 29.28 -4.92
C ALA A 117 10.14 28.99 -4.51
N ARG A 118 9.26 29.99 -4.61
CA ARG A 118 7.82 29.83 -4.36
C ARG A 118 7.15 28.89 -5.36
N LYS A 119 7.53 28.93 -6.64
CA LYS A 119 7.02 28.01 -7.65
C LYS A 119 7.45 26.58 -7.31
N THR A 120 8.72 26.38 -6.98
CA THR A 120 9.23 25.08 -6.55
C THR A 120 8.49 24.59 -5.30
N LEU A 121 8.28 25.45 -4.31
CA LEU A 121 7.52 25.11 -3.09
C LEU A 121 6.07 24.72 -3.39
N PHE A 122 5.43 25.37 -4.37
CA PHE A 122 4.09 25.00 -4.84
C PHE A 122 4.06 23.63 -5.52
N ASP A 123 5.10 23.32 -6.29
CA ASP A 123 5.23 22.04 -6.98
C ASP A 123 5.51 20.91 -5.96
N THR A 124 6.41 21.14 -4.99
CA THR A 124 6.70 20.22 -3.87
C THR A 124 5.48 20.01 -2.96
N GLY A 125 4.73 21.07 -2.64
CA GLY A 125 3.48 20.97 -1.87
C GLY A 125 2.36 20.22 -2.61
N ASN A 126 2.49 20.02 -3.92
CA ASN A 126 1.62 19.19 -4.75
C ASN A 126 2.30 17.88 -5.19
N ALA A 127 3.36 17.45 -4.50
CA ALA A 127 4.01 16.18 -4.75
C ALA A 127 3.01 15.01 -4.70
N ARG A 128 3.30 13.98 -5.49
CA ARG A 128 2.44 12.81 -5.66
C ARG A 128 3.21 11.52 -5.46
N GLU A 129 2.53 10.55 -4.87
CA GLU A 129 2.97 9.16 -4.79
C GLU A 129 1.92 8.33 -5.54
N GLY A 130 2.33 7.75 -6.68
CA GLY A 130 1.42 7.12 -7.62
C GLY A 130 0.32 8.08 -8.11
N LYS A 131 -0.93 7.79 -7.77
CA LYS A 131 -2.10 8.58 -8.19
C LYS A 131 -2.55 9.62 -7.14
N LEU A 132 -1.97 9.58 -5.94
CA LEU A 132 -2.46 10.35 -4.79
C LEU A 132 -1.49 11.48 -4.45
N TYR A 133 -2.05 12.58 -3.95
CA TYR A 133 -1.31 13.73 -3.45
C TYR A 133 -0.97 13.57 -1.98
N LEU A 134 0.30 13.76 -1.63
CA LEU A 134 0.79 13.52 -0.27
C LEU A 134 0.17 14.46 0.77
N PHE A 135 0.13 15.75 0.44
CA PHE A 135 -0.23 16.81 1.39
C PHE A 135 -1.70 17.26 1.32
N SER A 136 -2.54 16.51 0.61
CA SER A 136 -3.96 16.86 0.39
C SER A 136 -4.90 16.37 1.49
N GLY A 137 -4.35 15.76 2.55
CA GLY A 137 -5.10 15.19 3.66
C GLY A 137 -6.07 14.11 3.19
N ILE A 138 -7.33 14.21 3.61
CA ILE A 138 -8.40 13.26 3.24
C ILE A 138 -8.81 13.34 1.76
N LYS A 139 -8.43 14.40 1.03
CA LYS A 139 -8.78 14.59 -0.39
C LYS A 139 -7.60 14.22 -1.30
N SER A 140 -7.12 12.99 -1.15
CA SER A 140 -5.94 12.41 -1.82
C SER A 140 -5.97 12.46 -3.35
N LEU A 141 -7.14 12.63 -3.97
CA LEU A 141 -7.33 12.73 -5.43
C LEU A 141 -7.29 14.17 -5.97
N SER A 142 -7.21 15.18 -5.10
CA SER A 142 -7.17 16.59 -5.49
C SER A 142 -5.86 17.25 -5.06
N PRO A 143 -5.30 18.18 -5.85
CA PRO A 143 -4.10 18.90 -5.45
C PRO A 143 -4.32 19.67 -4.15
N ALA A 144 -3.33 19.61 -3.26
CA ALA A 144 -3.36 20.28 -1.96
C ALA A 144 -3.34 21.80 -2.13
N LEU A 145 -2.49 22.30 -3.04
CA LEU A 145 -2.33 23.72 -3.31
C LEU A 145 -2.96 24.08 -4.66
N LYS A 146 -3.87 25.05 -4.65
CA LYS A 146 -4.48 25.62 -5.87
C LYS A 146 -3.79 26.94 -6.22
N LYS A 147 -3.49 27.14 -7.50
CA LYS A 147 -2.66 28.26 -8.02
C LYS A 147 -3.21 29.67 -7.72
N ASN A 148 -4.47 29.80 -7.28
CA ASN A 148 -5.15 31.08 -7.00
C ASN A 148 -5.78 31.20 -5.60
N GLY A 149 -5.37 30.39 -4.62
CA GLY A 149 -5.74 30.61 -3.22
C GLY A 149 -4.66 31.39 -2.48
N ILE A 150 -4.89 32.69 -2.23
CA ILE A 150 -4.21 33.55 -1.22
C ILE A 150 -2.70 33.85 -1.30
N PHE A 151 -1.96 33.45 -2.34
CA PHE A 151 -0.52 33.82 -2.46
C PHE A 151 -0.18 34.56 -3.76
N GLN A 152 -0.86 35.67 -4.03
CA GLN A 152 -0.34 36.68 -4.97
C GLN A 152 0.83 37.39 -4.26
N PRO A 153 2.05 37.45 -4.84
CA PRO A 153 3.06 38.31 -4.25
C PRO A 153 2.57 39.74 -4.39
N ALA A 154 2.71 40.56 -3.34
CA ALA A 154 2.32 41.96 -3.37
C ALA A 154 2.87 42.60 -4.65
N LYS A 155 1.97 43.16 -5.47
CA LYS A 155 2.37 43.96 -6.61
C LYS A 155 3.20 45.11 -6.06
N VAL A 156 4.49 45.15 -6.39
CA VAL A 156 5.30 46.34 -6.20
C VAL A 156 4.92 47.26 -7.36
N GLU A 157 4.01 48.20 -7.08
CA GLU A 157 3.76 49.32 -7.98
C GLU A 157 4.95 50.29 -7.91
N LYS A 158 5.20 50.94 -9.06
CA LYS A 158 6.35 51.81 -9.34
C LYS A 158 6.42 53.02 -8.42
#